data_AF-A0AAU8EW42-F1
#
_entry.id   AF-A0AAU8EW42-F1
#
_cell.length_a   1.000
_cell.length_b   1.000
_cell.length_c   1.000
_cell.angle_alpha   90.00
_cell.angle_beta   90.00
_cell.angle_gamma   90.00
#
_symmetry.space_group_name_H-M   'P 1'
#
loop_
_entity.id
_entity.type
_entity.pdbx_description
1 polymer ?
#
loop_
_entity_poly.entity_id
_entity_poly.type
_entity_poly.pdbx_seq_one_letter_code
_entity_poly.pdbx_strand_id
1 'polypeptide(L)' 'MNEYEASLVIKSGAELLSSASSDPRSEEGYKAVRANISEALNRIAEALANFEAGSGAPSRSAGWVQDLHRVADDLVDRQG' A
#
# COMPACT_ATOMS: atom_id res chain seq x y z
N MET A 1 -4.99 -17.16 6.22
CA MET A 1 -4.47 -15.79 6.26
C MET A 1 -5.48 -14.94 7.00
N ASN A 2 -5.13 -14.49 8.20
CA ASN A 2 -5.95 -13.54 8.96
C ASN A 2 -5.54 -12.09 8.61
N GLU A 3 -6.30 -11.11 9.11
CA GLU A 3 -6.09 -9.69 8.82
C GLU A 3 -4.69 -9.20 9.23
N TYR A 4 -4.20 -9.66 10.38
CA TYR A 4 -2.87 -9.33 10.87
C TYR A 4 -1.74 -9.86 9.98
N GLU A 5 -1.85 -11.10 9.50
CA GLU A 5 -0.86 -11.71 8.59
C GLU A 5 -0.76 -10.96 7.25
N ALA A 6 -1.87 -10.39 6.79
CA ALA A 6 -1.90 -9.62 5.56
C ALA A 6 -1.33 -8.21 5.70
N SER A 7 -1.69 -7.51 6.78
CA SER A 7 -1.09 -6.21 7.09
C SER A 7 0.43 -6.33 7.24
N LEU A 8 0.93 -7.43 7.82
CA LEU A 8 2.37 -7.72 7.88
C LEU A 8 3.00 -7.86 6.49
N VAL A 9 2.37 -8.61 5.57
CA VAL A 9 2.88 -8.79 4.20
C VAL A 9 2.92 -7.46 3.45
N ILE A 10 1.87 -6.65 3.55
CA ILE A 10 1.79 -5.33 2.91
C ILE A 10 2.87 -4.40 3.46
N LYS A 11 3.00 -4.33 4.79
CA LYS A 11 4.00 -3.49 5.45
C LYS A 11 5.42 -3.90 5.10
N SER A 12 5.75 -5.20 5.15
CA SER A 12 7.07 -5.69 4.78
C SER A 12 7.38 -5.45 3.30
N GLY A 13 6.39 -5.59 2.40
CA GLY A 13 6.55 -5.24 0.99
C GLY A 13 6.90 -3.76 0.79
N ALA A 14 6.23 -2.87 1.51
CA ALA A 14 6.50 -1.44 1.46
C ALA A 14 7.87 -1.06 2.03
N GLU A 15 8.28 -1.69 3.13
CA GLU A 15 9.61 -1.48 3.73
C GLU A 15 10.73 -1.91 2.78
N LEU A 16 10.57 -3.05 2.10
CA LEU A 16 11.51 -3.52 1.08
C LEU A 16 11.61 -2.56 -0.11
N LEU A 17 10.47 -2.05 -0.58
CA LEU A 17 10.41 -1.05 -1.65
C LEU A 17 11.06 0.26 -1.23
N SER A 18 10.77 0.73 -0.01
CA SER A 18 11.40 1.92 0.57
C SER A 18 12.92 1.76 0.62
N SER A 19 13.42 0.63 1.15
CA SER A 19 14.84 0.33 1.26
C SER A 19 15.54 0.15 -0.09
N ALA A 20 14.87 -0.45 -1.07
CA ALA A 20 15.40 -0.54 -2.43
C ALA A 20 15.47 0.84 -3.09
N SER A 21 14.56 1.75 -2.72
CA SER A 21 14.45 3.10 -3.28
C SER A 21 15.30 4.18 -2.62
N SER A 22 16.01 3.83 -1.54
CA SER A 22 16.89 4.73 -0.79
C SER A 22 18.31 4.83 -1.36
N ASP A 23 18.61 4.19 -2.51
CA ASP A 23 19.87 4.43 -3.22
C ASP A 23 19.85 5.84 -3.88
N PRO A 24 20.73 6.78 -3.47
CA PRO A 24 20.74 8.16 -3.97
C PRO A 24 21.10 8.28 -5.45
N ARG A 25 21.59 7.20 -6.09
CA ARG A 25 22.11 7.23 -7.46
C ARG A 25 21.01 7.26 -8.53
N SER A 26 19.74 7.14 -8.17
CA SER A 26 18.61 7.20 -9.12
C SER A 26 17.33 7.79 -8.52
N GLU A 27 17.44 8.89 -7.78
CA GLU A 27 16.31 9.56 -7.10
C GLU A 27 15.08 9.80 -8.00
N GLU A 28 15.26 10.26 -9.24
CA GLU A 28 14.15 10.49 -10.18
C GLU A 28 13.46 9.18 -10.62
N GLY A 29 14.24 8.13 -10.90
CA GLY A 29 13.72 6.82 -11.27
C GLY A 29 12.90 6.19 -10.14
N TYR A 30 13.39 6.31 -8.90
CA TYR A 30 12.68 5.79 -7.74
C TYR A 30 11.46 6.62 -7.35
N LYS A 31 11.41 7.92 -7.65
CA LYS A 31 10.20 8.74 -7.46
C LYS A 31 9.03 8.22 -8.30
N ALA A 32 9.25 7.92 -9.57
CA ALA A 32 8.23 7.36 -10.44
C ALA A 32 7.77 5.96 -9.96
N VAL A 33 8.71 5.14 -9.49
CA VAL A 33 8.40 3.82 -8.92
C VAL A 33 7.55 3.94 -7.66
N ARG A 34 7.91 4.80 -6.71
CA ARG A 34 7.12 5.04 -5.48
C ARG A 34 5.72 5.55 -5.79
N ALA A 35 5.58 6.49 -6.73
CA ALA A 35 4.27 6.98 -7.17
C ALA A 35 3.41 5.89 -7.80
N ASN A 36 3.97 5.05 -8.67
CA ASN A 36 3.25 3.95 -9.29
C ASN A 36 2.77 2.91 -8.26
N ILE A 37 3.57 2.65 -7.22
CA ILE A 37 3.22 1.70 -6.17
C ILE A 37 2.14 2.30 -5.25
N SER A 38 2.27 3.56 -4.87
CA SER A 38 1.22 4.29 -4.14
C SER A 38 -0.12 4.20 -4.87
N GLU A 39 -0.13 4.47 -6.17
CA GLU A 39 -1.34 4.37 -7.01
C GLU A 39 -1.88 2.93 -7.06
N ALA A 40 -1.01 1.93 -7.18
CA ALA A 40 -1.43 0.53 -7.18
C ALA A 40 -2.07 0.13 -5.85
N LEU A 41 -1.52 0.57 -4.71
CA LEU A 41 -2.07 0.30 -3.38
C LEU A 41 -3.44 0.94 -3.20
N ASN A 42 -3.62 2.20 -3.65
CA ASN A 42 -4.92 2.88 -3.64
C ASN A 42 -5.96 2.13 -4.47
N ARG A 43 -5.61 1.66 -5.67
CA ARG A 43 -6.53 0.87 -6.51
C ARG A 43 -6.92 -0.46 -5.89
N ILE A 44 -5.98 -1.13 -5.21
CA ILE A 44 -6.27 -2.38 -4.49
C ILE A 44 -7.24 -2.10 -3.33
N ALA A 45 -7.04 -1.01 -2.59
CA ALA A 45 -7.93 -0.60 -1.51
C ALA A 45 -9.36 -0.34 -2.02
N GLU A 46 -9.50 0.39 -3.13
CA GLU A 46 -10.80 0.63 -3.78
C GLU A 46 -11.46 -0.66 -4.28
N ALA A 47 -10.70 -1.54 -4.93
CA ALA A 47 -11.22 -2.82 -5.41
C ALA A 47 -11.73 -3.70 -4.26
N LEU A 48 -11.01 -3.70 -3.13
CA LEU A 48 -11.36 -4.45 -1.94
C LEU A 48 -12.62 -3.89 -1.26
N ALA A 49 -12.72 -2.57 -1.11
CA ALA A 49 -13.91 -1.90 -0.60
C ALA A 49 -15.14 -2.17 -1.48
N ASN A 50 -14.99 -2.11 -2.80
CA ASN A 50 -16.06 -2.39 -3.75
C ASN A 50 -16.52 -3.85 -3.70
N PHE A 51 -15.57 -4.79 -3.59
CA PHE A 51 -15.88 -6.22 -3.44
C PHE A 51 -16.69 -6.48 -2.17
N GLU A 52 -16.30 -5.91 -1.03
CA GLU A 52 -17.03 -6.09 0.23
C GLU A 52 -18.41 -5.43 0.20
N ALA A 53 -18.54 -4.24 -0.38
CA ALA A 53 -19.83 -3.56 -0.53
C ALA A 53 -20.83 -4.40 -1.35
N GLY A 54 -20.34 -5.15 -2.35
CA GLY A 54 -21.16 -6.09 -3.12
C GLY A 54 -21.48 -7.41 -2.41
N SER A 55 -20.75 -7.77 -1.34
CA SER A 55 -20.87 -9.08 -0.68
C SER A 55 -21.97 -9.16 0.39
N GLY A 56 -22.40 -8.01 0.95
CA GLY A 56 -23.38 -7.95 2.05
C GLY A 56 -22.91 -8.58 3.37
N ALA A 57 -21.67 -9.08 3.44
CA ALA A 57 -21.08 -9.66 4.64
C ALA A 57 -20.53 -8.56 5.57
N PRO A 58 -20.37 -8.83 6.88
CA PRO A 58 -19.68 -7.90 7.79
C PRO A 58 -18.29 -7.57 7.25
N SER A 59 -17.99 -6.26 7.15
CA SER A 59 -16.72 -5.74 6.62
C SER A 59 -15.52 -6.30 7.38
N ARG A 60 -14.78 -7.20 6.74
CA ARG A 60 -13.54 -7.80 7.28
C ARG A 60 -12.29 -7.14 6.71
N SER A 61 -12.44 -6.25 5.74
CA SER A 61 -11.34 -5.59 5.03
C SER A 61 -11.16 -4.12 5.37
N ALA A 62 -12.02 -3.52 6.20
CA ALA A 62 -11.88 -2.10 6.56
C ALA A 62 -10.49 -1.75 7.13
N GLY A 63 -9.89 -2.63 7.94
CA GLY A 63 -8.52 -2.45 8.41
C GLY A 63 -7.49 -2.53 7.28
N TRP A 64 -7.69 -3.42 6.30
CA TRP A 64 -6.80 -3.58 5.15
C TRP A 64 -6.86 -2.37 4.21
N VAL A 65 -8.07 -1.85 3.96
CA VAL A 65 -8.27 -0.64 3.16
C VAL A 65 -7.52 0.53 3.80
N GLN A 66 -7.62 0.69 5.12
CA GLN A 66 -6.87 1.72 5.85
C GLN A 66 -5.36 1.51 5.80
N ASP A 67 -4.88 0.27 5.94
CA ASP A 67 -3.45 -0.04 5.90
C ASP A 67 -2.85 0.18 4.51
N LEU A 68 -3.58 -0.18 3.44
CA LEU A 68 -3.16 0.06 2.06
C LEU A 68 -3.03 1.56 1.77
N HIS A 69 -4.00 2.37 2.20
CA HIS A 69 -3.92 3.83 2.05
C HIS A 69 -2.76 4.42 2.86
N ARG A 70 -2.59 4.01 4.13
CA ARG A 70 -1.47 4.51 4.97
C ARG A 70 -0.11 4.22 4.33
N VAL A 71 0.05 3.03 3.77
CA VAL A 71 1.30 2.64 3.10
C VAL A 71 1.50 3.40 1.79
N ALA A 72 0.43 3.68 1.04
CA ALA A 72 0.48 4.52 -0.14
C ALA A 72 0.97 5.94 0.21
N ASP A 73 0.40 6.53 1.25
CA ASP A 73 0.77 7.86 1.76
C ASP A 73 2.23 7.89 2.23
N ASP A 74 2.66 6.91 3.04
CA ASP A 74 4.03 6.81 3.56
C ASP A 74 5.09 6.73 2.43
N LEU A 75 4.75 6.13 1.28
CA LEU A 75 5.63 6.03 0.12
C LEU A 75 5.81 7.37 -0.61
N VAL A 76 4.85 8.28 -0.49
CA VAL A 76 4.87 9.60 -1.13
C VAL A 76 5.38 10.68 -0.16
N ASP A 77 5.03 10.60 1.12
CA ASP A 77 5.36 11.60 2.16
C ASP A 77 6.79 11.53 2.69
N ARG A 78 7.49 10.39 2.54
CA ARG A 78 8.94 10.26 2.87
C ARG A 78 9.88 11.05 1.94
N GLN A 79 9.37 12.07 1.24
CA GLN A 79 10.12 13.03 0.42
C GLN A 79 10.48 14.32 1.17
N GLY A 80 10.20 14.41 2.49
CA GLY A 80 10.61 15.51 3.36
C GLY A 80 12.05 15.40 3.87
#